data_AF-A0A316HIA6-F1
#
_entry.id   AF-A0A316HIA6-F1
#
_cell.length_a   1.000
_cell.length_b   1.000
_cell.length_c   1.000
_cell.angle_alpha   90.00
_cell.angle_beta   90.00
_cell.angle_gamma   90.00
#
_symmetry.space_group_name_H-M   'P 1'
#
loop_
_entity.id
_entity.type
_entity.pdbx_description
1 polymer ?
#
loop_
_entity_poly.entity_id
_entity_poly.type
_entity_poly.pdbx_seq_one_letter_code
_entity_poly.pdbx_strand_id
1 'polypeptide(L)'
;MSRSKKLNILIPLVSLFFLAAFAKHRLLDKQDITGTLSSKEMDETSGIAASTISPDTYYVHNDSGDTSRFFAITPEGKLKTTIYFKGDTHNPQGVADCEDIDVGPGPQKDKSYVYLGDIGDNAGNRKYITVYRFLENKAWAAGTNAKTNAPAVAVNFRYPDGPKDAEAMMVDPIDKQLLIVSKRGDTVAIYSSPLNYKANDTITLTKRGKLFFPGFKPFKWITAGDISKDGQQVLLKSYDKVYYWRRQNNEPIWETMSRKYRELPYKGEKQGEAIGFTPDGKGYYTTSEGVFAPIYYYKSPE
;
A
#
# COMPACT_ATOMS: atom_id res chain seq x y z
N MET A 1 14.37 21.49 50.77
CA MET A 1 12.91 21.33 50.56
C MET A 1 12.49 19.92 50.94
N SER A 2 11.48 19.77 51.81
CA SER A 2 10.99 18.45 52.24
C SER A 2 10.44 17.65 51.06
N ARG A 3 10.54 16.32 51.15
CA ARG A 3 10.06 15.37 50.13
C ARG A 3 8.58 15.58 49.77
N SER A 4 7.75 16.07 50.71
CA SER A 4 6.34 16.39 50.45
C SER A 4 6.14 17.67 49.63
N LYS A 5 6.96 18.71 49.83
CA LYS A 5 6.92 19.93 48.99
C LYS A 5 7.34 19.66 47.54
N LYS A 6 8.25 18.69 47.30
CA LYS A 6 8.61 18.25 45.94
C LYS A 6 7.47 17.50 45.25
N LEU A 7 6.76 16.62 45.96
CA LEU A 7 5.61 15.88 45.41
C LEU A 7 4.44 16.81 45.06
N ASN A 8 4.15 17.80 45.91
CA ASN A 8 3.05 18.76 45.71
C ASN A 8 3.25 19.70 44.51
N ILE A 9 4.49 19.88 44.03
CA ILE A 9 4.82 20.66 42.83
C ILE A 9 4.92 19.75 41.60
N LEU A 10 5.44 18.52 41.76
CA LEU A 10 5.68 17.61 40.64
C LEU A 10 4.38 17.08 40.02
N ILE A 11 3.39 16.72 40.84
CA ILE A 11 2.09 16.20 40.38
C ILE A 11 1.35 17.18 39.47
N PRO A 12 1.11 18.46 39.86
CA PRO A 12 0.42 19.41 38.98
C PRO A 12 1.22 19.73 37.72
N LEU A 13 2.56 19.68 37.76
CA LEU A 13 3.41 19.90 36.59
C LEU A 13 3.32 18.75 35.57
N VAL A 14 3.28 17.50 36.05
CA VAL A 14 3.05 16.32 35.21
C VAL A 14 1.63 16.34 34.62
N SER A 15 0.61 16.65 35.43
CA SER A 15 -0.77 16.80 34.95
C SER A 15 -0.91 17.91 33.90
N LEU A 16 -0.22 19.05 34.08
CA LEU A 16 -0.18 20.13 33.08
C LEU A 16 0.52 19.69 31.80
N PHE A 17 1.60 18.89 31.91
CA PHE A 17 2.30 18.32 30.75
C PHE A 17 1.42 17.34 29.98
N PHE A 18 0.66 16.48 30.68
CA PHE A 18 -0.31 15.57 30.07
C PHE A 18 -1.49 16.33 29.44
N LEU A 19 -2.01 17.37 30.09
CA LEU A 19 -3.05 18.22 29.51
C LEU A 19 -2.53 18.96 28.27
N ALA A 20 -1.31 19.50 28.30
CA ALA A 20 -0.71 20.18 27.17
C ALA A 20 -0.41 19.21 26.02
N ALA A 21 0.07 17.99 26.31
CA ALA A 21 0.26 16.93 25.31
C ALA A 21 -1.07 16.46 24.71
N PHE A 22 -2.09 16.28 25.53
CA PHE A 22 -3.45 15.92 25.10
C PHE A 22 -4.10 17.03 24.27
N ALA A 23 -3.98 18.29 24.70
CA ALA A 23 -4.45 19.44 23.96
C ALA A 23 -3.70 19.59 22.63
N LYS A 24 -2.37 19.43 22.62
CA LYS A 24 -1.55 19.43 21.41
C LYS A 24 -1.98 18.32 20.44
N HIS A 25 -2.19 17.10 20.92
CA HIS A 25 -2.68 15.99 20.11
C HIS A 25 -4.07 16.29 19.53
N ARG A 26 -4.98 16.83 20.33
CA ARG A 26 -6.35 17.14 19.89
C ARG A 26 -6.47 18.37 18.99
N LEU A 27 -5.57 19.36 19.13
CA LEU A 27 -5.59 20.61 18.36
C LEU A 27 -4.68 20.59 17.12
N LEU A 28 -3.62 19.77 17.08
CA LEU A 28 -2.67 19.70 15.97
C LEU A 28 -2.81 18.44 15.11
N ASP A 29 -3.26 17.31 15.65
CA ASP A 29 -3.49 16.07 14.88
C ASP A 29 -4.96 15.91 14.48
N LYS A 30 -5.57 16.98 13.93
CA LYS A 30 -6.84 16.84 13.23
C LYS A 30 -6.55 16.25 11.85
N GLN A 31 -6.20 14.96 11.83
CA GLN A 31 -6.10 14.19 10.61
C GLN A 31 -7.48 14.19 9.95
N ASP A 32 -7.55 14.53 8.67
CA ASP A 32 -8.82 14.55 7.96
C ASP A 32 -9.20 13.10 7.64
N ILE A 33 -10.01 12.49 8.51
CA ILE A 33 -10.79 11.30 8.14
C ILE A 33 -11.72 11.75 7.02
N THR A 34 -11.51 11.25 5.81
CA THR A 34 -12.34 11.58 4.65
C THR A 34 -13.58 10.72 4.58
N GLY A 35 -13.55 9.53 5.19
CA GLY A 35 -14.69 8.64 5.28
C GLY A 35 -14.33 7.31 5.92
N THR A 36 -15.16 6.30 5.64
CA THR A 36 -14.98 4.93 6.11
C THR A 36 -15.37 3.99 4.98
N LEU A 37 -14.69 2.86 4.86
CA LEU A 37 -15.10 1.77 3.96
C LEU A 37 -16.57 1.44 4.22
N SER A 38 -17.43 1.46 3.19
CA SER A 38 -18.89 1.40 3.40
C SER A 38 -19.46 -0.03 3.39
N SER A 39 -18.67 -1.02 2.97
CA SER A 39 -19.09 -2.41 2.81
C SER A 39 -18.40 -3.30 3.83
N LYS A 40 -19.15 -4.24 4.41
CA LYS A 40 -18.58 -5.30 5.26
C LYS A 40 -17.78 -6.33 4.47
N GLU A 41 -17.88 -6.33 3.14
CA GLU A 41 -17.04 -7.18 2.28
C GLU A 41 -15.59 -6.69 2.21
N MET A 42 -15.26 -5.50 2.75
CA MET A 42 -13.91 -4.91 2.75
C MET A 42 -13.33 -4.90 4.18
N ASP A 43 -13.43 -6.03 4.89
CA ASP A 43 -13.09 -6.16 6.31
C ASP A 43 -11.62 -6.48 6.59
N GLU A 44 -10.84 -6.79 5.56
CA GLU A 44 -9.41 -7.13 5.65
C GLU A 44 -8.59 -6.28 4.67
N THR A 45 -8.95 -5.00 4.47
CA THR A 45 -8.32 -4.17 3.41
C THR A 45 -6.82 -3.95 3.65
N SER A 46 -5.99 -4.34 2.68
CA SER A 46 -4.52 -4.29 2.80
C SER A 46 -3.81 -3.38 1.75
N GLY A 47 -4.47 -3.03 0.64
CA GLY A 47 -3.92 -2.09 -0.36
C GLY A 47 -4.90 -1.03 -0.85
N ILE A 48 -4.39 0.11 -1.34
CA ILE A 48 -5.18 1.17 -1.98
C ILE A 48 -4.41 1.87 -3.10
N ALA A 49 -5.02 1.97 -4.29
CA ALA A 49 -4.41 2.66 -5.43
C ALA A 49 -5.39 3.53 -6.21
N ALA A 50 -4.95 4.72 -6.64
CA ALA A 50 -5.78 5.64 -7.40
C ALA A 50 -5.96 5.20 -8.86
N SER A 51 -7.19 5.25 -9.36
CA SER A 51 -7.46 5.04 -10.79
C SER A 51 -6.80 6.16 -11.62
N THR A 52 -6.19 5.79 -12.75
CA THR A 52 -5.60 6.80 -13.64
C THR A 52 -6.62 7.37 -14.63
N ILE A 53 -7.70 6.62 -14.90
CA ILE A 53 -8.72 6.97 -15.90
C ILE A 53 -10.02 7.52 -15.29
N SER A 54 -10.15 7.46 -13.96
CA SER A 54 -11.32 7.91 -13.20
C SER A 54 -10.89 8.60 -11.89
N PRO A 55 -10.72 9.94 -11.86
CA PRO A 55 -10.12 10.67 -10.74
C PRO A 55 -10.74 10.43 -9.35
N ASP A 56 -12.05 10.16 -9.28
CA ASP A 56 -12.75 9.93 -8.00
C ASP A 56 -12.91 8.43 -7.69
N THR A 57 -11.99 7.59 -8.14
CA THR A 57 -12.03 6.14 -7.93
C THR A 57 -10.68 5.62 -7.43
N TYR A 58 -10.75 4.79 -6.39
CA TYR A 58 -9.62 4.03 -5.87
C TYR A 58 -9.94 2.55 -5.96
N TYR A 59 -8.91 1.73 -6.09
CA TYR A 59 -9.02 0.28 -5.99
C TYR A 59 -8.44 -0.17 -4.65
N VAL A 60 -9.16 -1.04 -3.97
CA VAL A 60 -8.73 -1.69 -2.73
C VAL A 60 -8.93 -3.19 -2.84
N HIS A 61 -8.19 -3.96 -2.07
CA HIS A 61 -8.38 -5.40 -1.94
C HIS A 61 -8.29 -5.81 -0.47
N ASN A 62 -8.87 -6.97 -0.18
CA ASN A 62 -8.64 -7.62 1.11
C ASN A 62 -7.37 -8.47 1.06
N ASP A 63 -6.83 -8.73 2.25
CA ASP A 63 -5.72 -9.62 2.54
C ASP A 63 -6.11 -11.12 2.37
N SER A 64 -5.23 -12.00 2.82
CA SER A 64 -5.32 -13.43 2.91
C SER A 64 -6.69 -13.94 3.39
N GLY A 65 -7.15 -15.02 2.77
CA GLY A 65 -8.45 -15.62 3.07
C GLY A 65 -9.63 -15.04 2.28
N ASP A 66 -9.47 -13.96 1.52
CA ASP A 66 -10.47 -13.53 0.54
C ASP A 66 -10.38 -14.35 -0.78
N THR A 67 -11.37 -14.13 -1.64
CA THR A 67 -11.49 -14.71 -2.97
C THR A 67 -10.84 -13.84 -4.03
N SER A 68 -10.75 -14.34 -5.27
CA SER A 68 -10.28 -13.58 -6.44
C SER A 68 -11.17 -12.38 -6.80
N ARG A 69 -11.06 -11.30 -6.03
CA ARG A 69 -11.78 -10.04 -6.24
C ARG A 69 -10.99 -8.84 -5.70
N PHE A 70 -11.38 -7.66 -6.14
CA PHE A 70 -11.00 -6.37 -5.58
C PHE A 70 -12.17 -5.39 -5.74
N PHE A 71 -12.06 -4.21 -5.16
CA PHE A 71 -13.17 -3.26 -5.06
C PHE A 71 -12.79 -1.91 -5.64
N ALA A 72 -13.70 -1.29 -6.38
CA ALA A 72 -13.63 0.12 -6.74
C ALA A 72 -14.44 0.94 -5.73
N ILE A 73 -13.83 1.98 -5.16
CA ILE A 73 -14.44 2.84 -4.13
C ILE A 73 -14.31 4.33 -4.45
N THR A 74 -15.12 5.18 -3.81
CA THR A 74 -14.89 6.64 -3.75
C THR A 74 -13.78 6.98 -2.73
N PRO A 75 -13.22 8.20 -2.72
CA PRO A 75 -12.26 8.62 -1.68
C PRO A 75 -12.82 8.58 -0.25
N GLU A 76 -14.15 8.64 -0.09
CA GLU A 76 -14.85 8.53 1.20
C GLU A 76 -15.16 7.07 1.59
N GLY A 77 -14.74 6.09 0.77
CA GLY A 77 -14.89 4.66 1.06
C GLY A 77 -16.19 4.04 0.57
N LYS A 78 -17.00 4.74 -0.23
CA LYS A 78 -18.24 4.16 -0.78
C LYS A 78 -17.94 3.13 -1.85
N LEU A 79 -18.47 1.93 -1.70
CA LEU A 79 -18.35 0.86 -2.69
C LEU A 79 -19.09 1.23 -4.00
N LYS A 80 -18.34 1.23 -5.10
CA LYS A 80 -18.87 1.40 -6.46
C LYS A 80 -19.10 0.05 -7.12
N THR A 81 -18.06 -0.77 -7.20
CA THR A 81 -18.10 -2.06 -7.89
C THR A 81 -17.21 -3.07 -7.19
N THR A 82 -17.69 -4.29 -7.01
CA THR A 82 -16.85 -5.46 -6.71
C THR A 82 -16.46 -6.13 -8.03
N ILE A 83 -15.17 -6.24 -8.28
CA ILE A 83 -14.59 -6.79 -9.51
C ILE A 83 -14.04 -8.18 -9.21
N TYR A 84 -14.69 -9.21 -9.74
CA TYR A 84 -14.25 -10.59 -9.64
C TYR A 84 -13.35 -10.95 -10.81
N PHE A 85 -12.47 -11.92 -10.61
CA PHE A 85 -11.65 -12.49 -11.66
C PHE A 85 -11.39 -13.97 -11.42
N LYS A 86 -10.82 -14.63 -12.43
CA LYS A 86 -10.40 -16.03 -12.31
C LYS A 86 -8.92 -16.08 -11.93
N GLY A 87 -8.64 -16.44 -10.67
CA GLY A 87 -7.29 -16.69 -10.15
C GLY A 87 -6.76 -18.10 -10.47
N ASP A 88 -5.82 -18.58 -9.64
CA ASP A 88 -5.25 -19.93 -9.72
C ASP A 88 -6.30 -21.01 -9.42
N THR A 89 -6.56 -21.89 -10.38
CA THR A 89 -7.55 -22.96 -10.25
C THR A 89 -7.15 -24.07 -9.28
N HIS A 90 -5.89 -24.12 -8.83
CA HIS A 90 -5.44 -25.07 -7.82
C HIS A 90 -5.65 -24.57 -6.39
N ASN A 91 -6.00 -23.29 -6.22
CA ASN A 91 -6.35 -22.69 -4.96
C ASN A 91 -7.89 -22.53 -4.88
N PRO A 92 -8.58 -23.04 -3.83
CA PRO A 92 -10.04 -22.91 -3.70
C PRO A 92 -10.55 -21.46 -3.72
N GLN A 93 -9.77 -20.52 -3.18
CA GLN A 93 -10.06 -19.08 -3.17
C GLN A 93 -9.63 -18.37 -4.47
N GLY A 94 -8.84 -19.05 -5.29
CA GLY A 94 -8.21 -18.53 -6.51
C GLY A 94 -6.98 -17.65 -6.28
N VAL A 95 -6.76 -17.14 -5.05
CA VAL A 95 -5.57 -16.40 -4.63
C VAL A 95 -5.11 -16.94 -3.28
N ALA A 96 -3.81 -16.81 -2.97
CA ALA A 96 -3.25 -17.31 -1.72
C ALA A 96 -3.13 -16.23 -0.64
N ASP A 97 -2.47 -15.12 -0.96
CA ASP A 97 -1.98 -14.10 -0.01
C ASP A 97 -1.85 -12.75 -0.75
N CYS A 98 -2.98 -12.07 -0.96
CA CYS A 98 -3.01 -10.79 -1.69
C CYS A 98 -2.64 -9.64 -0.75
N GLU A 99 -1.53 -8.96 -1.01
CA GLU A 99 -0.96 -8.01 -0.04
C GLU A 99 -0.91 -6.56 -0.54
N ASP A 100 -0.92 -6.33 -1.85
CA ASP A 100 -0.88 -4.96 -2.36
C ASP A 100 -1.54 -4.81 -3.74
N ILE A 101 -1.97 -3.60 -4.06
CA ILE A 101 -2.61 -3.22 -5.33
C ILE A 101 -2.04 -1.90 -5.83
N ASP A 102 -1.79 -1.81 -7.14
CA ASP A 102 -1.28 -0.59 -7.76
C ASP A 102 -1.88 -0.36 -9.16
N VAL A 103 -1.78 0.86 -9.68
CA VAL A 103 -2.25 1.25 -11.01
C VAL A 103 -1.14 1.93 -11.80
N GLY A 104 -0.85 1.41 -12.99
CA GLY A 104 0.20 1.99 -13.83
C GLY A 104 0.11 1.62 -15.30
N PRO A 105 1.13 2.01 -16.11
CA PRO A 105 1.18 1.65 -17.52
C PRO A 105 1.33 0.15 -17.70
N GLY A 106 1.09 -0.35 -18.90
CA GLY A 106 1.28 -1.76 -19.23
C GLY A 106 1.71 -1.97 -20.69
N PRO A 107 1.39 -3.13 -21.29
CA PRO A 107 1.92 -3.51 -22.60
C PRO A 107 1.36 -2.65 -23.74
N GLN A 108 0.13 -2.12 -23.60
CA GLN A 108 -0.46 -1.25 -24.60
C GLN A 108 -0.18 0.21 -24.25
N LYS A 109 0.28 0.96 -25.25
CA LYS A 109 0.50 2.41 -25.13
C LYS A 109 -0.80 3.12 -24.77
N ASP A 110 -0.71 4.13 -23.90
CA ASP A 110 -1.81 5.01 -23.49
C ASP A 110 -3.00 4.26 -22.83
N LYS A 111 -2.74 3.03 -22.34
CA LYS A 111 -3.65 2.26 -21.49
C LYS A 111 -3.09 2.19 -20.08
N SER A 112 -4.01 2.04 -19.14
CA SER A 112 -3.70 1.87 -17.74
C SER A 112 -4.25 0.55 -17.23
N TYR A 113 -3.57 0.00 -16.24
CA TYR A 113 -3.82 -1.31 -15.72
C TYR A 113 -3.78 -1.30 -14.19
N VAL A 114 -4.69 -2.07 -13.60
CA VAL A 114 -4.63 -2.43 -12.17
C VAL A 114 -3.73 -3.66 -12.05
N TYR A 115 -2.87 -3.66 -11.05
CA TYR A 115 -1.98 -4.75 -10.69
C TYR A 115 -2.35 -5.18 -9.26
N LEU A 116 -2.75 -6.43 -9.08
CA LEU A 116 -3.03 -7.01 -7.77
C LEU A 116 -1.96 -8.06 -7.46
N GLY A 117 -1.26 -7.89 -6.35
CA GLY A 117 -0.17 -8.74 -5.92
C GLY A 117 -0.62 -9.82 -4.96
N ASP A 118 -0.69 -11.07 -5.42
CA ASP A 118 -0.70 -12.27 -4.58
C ASP A 118 0.75 -12.62 -4.23
N ILE A 119 1.32 -11.83 -3.31
CA ILE A 119 2.76 -11.73 -3.06
C ILE A 119 3.19 -12.07 -1.62
N GLY A 120 2.24 -12.25 -0.71
CA GLY A 120 2.51 -12.67 0.67
C GLY A 120 3.09 -14.08 0.72
N ASP A 121 3.96 -14.34 1.68
CA ASP A 121 4.51 -15.66 1.92
C ASP A 121 4.95 -15.80 3.38
N ASN A 122 3.98 -15.69 4.27
CA ASN A 122 4.19 -15.76 5.72
C ASN A 122 5.01 -16.99 6.17
N ALA A 123 4.92 -18.10 5.42
CA ALA A 123 5.65 -19.34 5.65
C ALA A 123 7.01 -19.44 4.93
N GLY A 124 7.31 -18.52 4.01
CA GLY A 124 8.55 -18.46 3.23
C GLY A 124 8.79 -19.69 2.35
N ASN A 125 7.72 -20.27 1.79
CA ASN A 125 7.78 -21.53 1.06
C ASN A 125 7.20 -21.48 -0.36
N ARG A 126 6.70 -20.32 -0.81
CA ARG A 126 6.14 -20.17 -2.16
C ARG A 126 7.26 -20.18 -3.20
N LYS A 127 7.17 -21.12 -4.16
CA LYS A 127 8.14 -21.22 -5.28
C LYS A 127 8.11 -19.99 -6.19
N TYR A 128 6.96 -19.37 -6.29
CA TYR A 128 6.71 -18.11 -6.98
C TYR A 128 5.52 -17.41 -6.32
N ILE A 129 5.52 -16.09 -6.43
CA ILE A 129 4.38 -15.22 -6.17
C ILE A 129 3.69 -14.89 -7.49
N THR A 130 2.46 -14.38 -7.45
CA THR A 130 1.68 -14.08 -8.67
C THR A 130 1.21 -12.63 -8.65
N VAL A 131 1.34 -11.93 -9.77
CA VAL A 131 0.70 -10.63 -9.97
C VAL A 131 -0.34 -10.76 -11.06
N TYR A 132 -1.56 -10.30 -10.78
CA TYR A 132 -2.66 -10.25 -11.71
C TYR A 132 -2.80 -8.84 -12.28
N ARG A 133 -2.72 -8.72 -13.61
CA ARG A 133 -2.88 -7.45 -14.33
C ARG A 133 -4.24 -7.38 -15.03
N PHE A 134 -4.93 -6.26 -14.87
CA PHE A 134 -6.25 -5.98 -15.43
C PHE A 134 -6.23 -4.69 -16.22
N LEU A 135 -6.85 -4.64 -17.40
CA LEU A 135 -7.05 -3.37 -18.09
C LEU A 135 -8.07 -2.53 -17.30
N GLU A 136 -7.72 -1.30 -16.92
CA GLU A 136 -8.66 -0.41 -16.23
C GLU A 136 -9.91 -0.19 -17.08
N ASN A 137 -11.09 -0.23 -16.45
CA ASN A 137 -12.37 -0.04 -17.13
C ASN A 137 -13.21 1.03 -16.43
N LYS A 138 -13.62 2.07 -17.18
CA LYS A 138 -14.46 3.16 -16.68
C LYS A 138 -15.79 2.69 -16.09
N ALA A 139 -16.31 1.54 -16.54
CA ALA A 139 -17.54 0.97 -15.99
C ALA A 139 -17.43 0.65 -14.48
N TRP A 140 -16.24 0.32 -13.98
CA TRP A 140 -16.03 0.05 -12.55
C TRP A 140 -16.24 1.29 -11.67
N ALA A 141 -15.99 2.48 -12.21
CA ALA A 141 -16.16 3.76 -11.54
C ALA A 141 -17.61 4.30 -11.58
N ALA A 142 -18.46 3.76 -12.46
CA ALA A 142 -19.84 4.19 -12.65
C ALA A 142 -20.85 3.32 -11.86
N GLY A 143 -20.39 2.20 -11.28
CA GLY A 143 -21.24 1.31 -10.49
C GLY A 143 -21.67 1.93 -9.16
N THR A 144 -22.81 1.44 -8.66
CA THR A 144 -23.30 1.69 -7.30
C THR A 144 -23.56 0.34 -6.65
N ASN A 145 -22.64 -0.14 -5.80
CA ASN A 145 -22.64 -1.52 -5.29
C ASN A 145 -22.78 -2.59 -6.40
N ALA A 146 -22.23 -2.33 -7.59
CA ALA A 146 -22.31 -3.26 -8.71
C ALA A 146 -21.36 -4.45 -8.53
N LYS A 147 -21.60 -5.53 -9.28
CA LYS A 147 -20.68 -6.68 -9.37
C LYS A 147 -20.34 -6.95 -10.83
N THR A 148 -19.09 -7.24 -11.13
CA THR A 148 -18.64 -7.52 -12.51
C THR A 148 -17.49 -8.51 -12.53
N ASN A 149 -17.16 -9.02 -13.71
CA ASN A 149 -15.98 -9.86 -13.93
C ASN A 149 -14.96 -9.12 -14.80
N ALA A 150 -13.68 -9.28 -14.48
CA ALA A 150 -12.57 -8.75 -15.28
C ALA A 150 -11.63 -9.88 -15.70
N PRO A 151 -11.20 -9.92 -16.97
CA PRO A 151 -10.15 -10.85 -17.38
C PRO A 151 -8.82 -10.44 -16.74
N ALA A 152 -8.15 -11.41 -16.10
CA ALA A 152 -6.84 -11.23 -15.50
C ALA A 152 -5.73 -11.78 -16.41
N VAL A 153 -4.61 -11.07 -16.46
CA VAL A 153 -3.34 -11.62 -16.94
C VAL A 153 -2.49 -11.95 -15.73
N ALA A 154 -2.37 -13.24 -15.40
CA ALA A 154 -1.51 -13.70 -14.31
C ALA A 154 -0.06 -13.82 -14.77
N VAL A 155 0.89 -13.38 -13.95
CA VAL A 155 2.33 -13.59 -14.15
C VAL A 155 2.99 -14.01 -12.84
N ASN A 156 3.81 -15.04 -12.92
CA ASN A 156 4.52 -15.59 -11.78
C ASN A 156 5.91 -14.95 -11.66
N PHE A 157 6.31 -14.64 -10.44
CA PHE A 157 7.65 -14.11 -10.14
C PHE A 157 8.38 -14.99 -9.14
N ARG A 158 9.65 -15.30 -9.43
CA ARG A 158 10.56 -16.00 -8.51
C ARG A 158 11.57 -15.03 -7.95
N TYR A 159 11.75 -15.06 -6.64
CA TYR A 159 12.88 -14.38 -6.01
C TYR A 159 14.19 -15.11 -6.35
N PRO A 160 15.26 -14.39 -6.72
CA PRO A 160 16.55 -14.99 -7.11
C PRO A 160 17.30 -15.62 -5.92
N ASP A 161 16.94 -15.24 -4.69
CA ASP A 161 17.60 -15.63 -3.45
C ASP A 161 16.65 -16.35 -2.48
N GLY A 162 15.74 -17.14 -3.05
CA GLY A 162 14.74 -17.95 -2.33
C GLY A 162 13.49 -17.15 -1.93
N PRO A 163 12.43 -17.83 -1.46
CA PRO A 163 11.15 -17.20 -1.15
C PRO A 163 11.25 -16.04 -0.16
N LYS A 164 10.34 -15.07 -0.28
CA LYS A 164 10.24 -13.88 0.56
C LYS A 164 8.78 -13.54 0.79
N ASP A 165 8.48 -13.23 2.02
CA ASP A 165 7.27 -12.52 2.42
C ASP A 165 7.38 -11.05 2.01
N ALA A 166 6.37 -10.51 1.32
CA ALA A 166 6.37 -9.15 0.79
C ALA A 166 4.96 -8.58 0.80
N GLU A 167 4.84 -7.32 1.19
CA GLU A 167 3.55 -6.61 1.29
C GLU A 167 3.55 -5.26 0.59
N ALA A 168 4.61 -4.97 -0.16
CA ALA A 168 4.72 -3.72 -0.88
C ALA A 168 5.05 -4.00 -2.34
N MET A 169 4.15 -3.58 -3.22
CA MET A 169 4.27 -3.65 -4.67
C MET A 169 4.06 -2.26 -5.26
N MET A 170 4.90 -1.89 -6.22
CA MET A 170 4.79 -0.61 -6.90
C MET A 170 5.05 -0.76 -8.39
N VAL A 171 4.50 0.13 -9.19
CA VAL A 171 4.61 0.17 -10.64
C VAL A 171 5.20 1.52 -11.02
N ASP A 172 6.46 1.50 -11.48
CA ASP A 172 7.12 2.72 -11.95
C ASP A 172 6.58 3.13 -13.34
N PRO A 173 5.90 4.28 -13.47
CA PRO A 173 5.34 4.71 -14.75
C PRO A 173 6.41 5.19 -15.75
N ILE A 174 7.60 5.59 -15.27
CA ILE A 174 8.69 6.11 -16.09
C ILE A 174 9.52 4.96 -16.64
N ASP A 175 10.10 4.12 -15.77
CA ASP A 175 10.98 3.02 -16.18
C ASP A 175 10.23 1.74 -16.57
N LYS A 176 8.90 1.73 -16.39
CA LYS A 176 8.00 0.60 -16.68
C LYS A 176 8.48 -0.67 -15.97
N GLN A 177 8.70 -0.56 -14.67
CA GLN A 177 9.12 -1.65 -13.79
C GLN A 177 8.03 -1.95 -12.78
N LEU A 178 7.81 -3.23 -12.51
CA LEU A 178 7.24 -3.70 -11.26
C LEU A 178 8.35 -3.71 -10.21
N LEU A 179 8.07 -3.20 -9.01
CA LEU A 179 8.93 -3.26 -7.85
C LEU A 179 8.22 -4.01 -6.73
N ILE A 180 8.98 -4.80 -5.97
CA ILE A 180 8.48 -5.51 -4.79
C ILE A 180 9.48 -5.30 -3.66
N VAL A 181 8.98 -4.98 -2.46
CA VAL A 181 9.79 -4.83 -1.25
C VAL A 181 9.37 -5.89 -0.23
N SER A 182 10.33 -6.69 0.24
CA SER A 182 10.05 -7.73 1.24
C SER A 182 9.61 -7.11 2.58
N LYS A 183 8.70 -7.76 3.31
CA LYS A 183 8.13 -7.24 4.57
C LYS A 183 9.13 -7.24 5.73
N ARG A 184 9.76 -8.40 5.97
CA ARG A 184 10.39 -8.73 7.25
C ARG A 184 11.91 -8.63 7.21
N GLY A 185 12.49 -8.21 8.34
CA GLY A 185 13.93 -8.23 8.57
C GLY A 185 14.41 -6.96 9.29
N ASP A 186 15.69 -6.93 9.66
CA ASP A 186 16.31 -5.65 10.04
C ASP A 186 16.58 -4.78 8.83
N THR A 187 16.82 -5.42 7.69
CA THR A 187 17.00 -4.85 6.37
C THR A 187 16.10 -5.63 5.41
N VAL A 188 15.32 -4.92 4.61
CA VAL A 188 14.45 -5.50 3.58
C VAL A 188 15.11 -5.41 2.22
N ALA A 189 14.73 -6.26 1.28
CA ALA A 189 15.26 -6.24 -0.08
C ALA A 189 14.25 -5.62 -1.05
N ILE A 190 14.76 -4.87 -2.04
CA ILE A 190 13.98 -4.40 -3.18
C ILE A 190 14.27 -5.29 -4.38
N TYR A 191 13.22 -5.70 -5.05
CA TYR A 191 13.24 -6.50 -6.26
C TYR A 191 12.54 -5.76 -7.39
N SER A 192 12.90 -6.05 -8.64
CA SER A 192 12.21 -5.49 -9.80
C SER A 192 12.08 -6.46 -10.97
N SER A 193 11.10 -6.21 -11.82
CA SER A 193 10.98 -6.79 -13.16
C SER A 193 10.43 -5.76 -14.15
N PRO A 194 10.86 -5.75 -15.42
CA PRO A 194 10.15 -5.01 -16.46
C PRO A 194 8.68 -5.43 -16.56
N LEU A 195 7.79 -4.50 -16.93
CA LEU A 195 6.36 -4.76 -17.17
C LEU A 195 6.07 -5.48 -18.50
N ASN A 196 7.12 -5.78 -19.28
CA ASN A 196 7.03 -6.50 -20.55
C ASN A 196 6.98 -8.01 -20.32
N TYR A 197 5.80 -8.50 -19.94
CA TYR A 197 5.55 -9.91 -19.68
C TYR A 197 4.25 -10.38 -20.35
N LYS A 198 4.21 -11.68 -20.67
CA LYS A 198 3.07 -12.39 -21.25
C LYS A 198 2.30 -13.15 -20.17
N ALA A 199 1.07 -13.53 -20.50
CA ALA A 199 0.24 -14.34 -19.62
C ALA A 199 0.95 -15.66 -19.27
N ASN A 200 0.94 -16.00 -17.98
CA ASN A 200 1.50 -17.21 -17.39
C ASN A 200 3.03 -17.33 -17.51
N ASP A 201 3.74 -16.23 -17.83
CA ASP A 201 5.19 -16.20 -17.72
C ASP A 201 5.62 -16.51 -16.29
N THR A 202 6.80 -17.09 -16.14
CA THR A 202 7.48 -17.15 -14.84
C THR A 202 8.82 -16.45 -14.94
N ILE A 203 8.95 -15.31 -14.26
CA ILE A 203 10.08 -14.40 -14.37
C ILE A 203 10.88 -14.40 -13.08
N THR A 204 12.21 -14.50 -13.18
CA THR A 204 13.07 -14.30 -12.03
C THR A 204 13.26 -12.80 -11.81
N LEU A 205 12.91 -12.32 -10.61
CA LEU A 205 13.11 -10.93 -10.22
C LEU A 205 14.59 -10.56 -10.16
N THR A 206 14.90 -9.30 -10.42
CA THR A 206 16.24 -8.75 -10.16
C THR A 206 16.28 -8.16 -8.76
N LYS A 207 17.17 -8.64 -7.89
CA LYS A 207 17.42 -8.01 -6.58
C LYS A 207 18.22 -6.73 -6.79
N ARG A 208 17.63 -5.58 -6.47
CA ARG A 208 18.20 -4.25 -6.72
C ARG A 208 19.01 -3.70 -5.55
N GLY A 209 18.65 -4.07 -4.33
CA GLY A 209 19.30 -3.54 -3.17
C GLY A 209 18.64 -3.93 -1.86
N LYS A 210 19.05 -3.22 -0.81
CA LYS A 210 18.64 -3.43 0.56
C LYS A 210 18.27 -2.08 1.18
N LEU A 211 17.15 -2.03 1.91
CA LEU A 211 16.69 -0.85 2.65
C LEU A 211 16.71 -1.16 4.15
N PHE A 212 17.24 -0.24 4.94
CA PHE A 212 17.26 -0.34 6.39
C PHE A 212 16.31 0.69 6.99
N PHE A 213 15.41 0.22 7.85
CA PHE A 213 14.49 1.07 8.61
C PHE A 213 14.74 0.86 10.12
N PRO A 214 15.06 1.90 10.90
CA PRO A 214 15.23 1.78 12.33
C PRO A 214 13.87 1.58 13.03
N GLY A 215 13.84 0.84 14.13
CA GLY A 215 12.63 0.64 14.92
C GLY A 215 12.53 -0.76 15.52
N PHE A 216 11.43 -1.02 16.22
CA PHE A 216 11.16 -2.32 16.84
C PHE A 216 10.31 -3.18 15.91
N LYS A 217 10.61 -4.48 15.84
CA LYS A 217 9.73 -5.46 15.18
C LYS A 217 8.51 -5.72 16.09
N PRO A 218 7.30 -5.93 15.55
CA PRO A 218 6.96 -5.91 14.12
C PRO A 218 6.72 -4.50 13.56
N PHE A 219 6.64 -3.46 14.39
CA PHE A 219 6.22 -2.10 13.97
C PHE A 219 6.99 -1.52 12.77
N LYS A 220 8.28 -1.84 12.63
CA LYS A 220 9.12 -1.39 11.51
C LYS A 220 8.98 -2.18 10.20
N TRP A 221 8.19 -3.25 10.17
CA TRP A 221 8.01 -4.05 8.95
C TRP A 221 7.26 -3.27 7.89
N ILE A 222 7.64 -3.47 6.62
CA ILE A 222 7.03 -2.76 5.49
C ILE A 222 5.75 -3.47 5.08
N THR A 223 4.66 -2.71 4.94
CA THR A 223 3.29 -3.22 4.73
C THR A 223 2.62 -2.71 3.47
N ALA A 224 3.18 -1.69 2.80
CA ALA A 224 2.74 -1.24 1.46
C ALA A 224 3.70 -0.23 0.85
N GLY A 225 3.51 0.07 -0.42
CA GLY A 225 4.19 1.15 -1.12
C GLY A 225 3.37 1.72 -2.26
N ASP A 226 3.70 2.93 -2.70
CA ASP A 226 3.11 3.51 -3.90
C ASP A 226 4.09 4.48 -4.58
N ILE A 227 3.94 4.65 -5.89
CA ILE A 227 4.66 5.64 -6.69
C ILE A 227 3.64 6.59 -7.30
N SER A 228 3.85 7.91 -7.14
CA SER A 228 2.93 8.89 -7.70
C SER A 228 2.80 8.72 -9.22
N LYS A 229 1.64 9.07 -9.77
CA LYS A 229 1.31 8.89 -11.19
C LYS A 229 2.32 9.52 -12.18
N ASP A 230 2.97 10.59 -11.78
CA ASP A 230 4.04 11.26 -12.54
C ASP A 230 5.42 10.60 -12.40
N GLY A 231 5.53 9.57 -11.56
CA GLY A 231 6.75 8.83 -11.23
C GLY A 231 7.67 9.53 -10.24
N GLN A 232 7.33 10.73 -9.77
CA GLN A 232 8.30 11.59 -9.09
C GLN A 232 8.39 11.37 -7.58
N GLN A 233 7.42 10.71 -6.97
CA GLN A 233 7.33 10.52 -5.53
C GLN A 233 7.14 9.04 -5.20
N VAL A 234 7.71 8.61 -4.08
CA VAL A 234 7.66 7.22 -3.62
C VAL A 234 7.27 7.21 -2.16
N LEU A 235 6.32 6.34 -1.81
CA LEU A 235 5.94 6.03 -0.44
C LEU A 235 6.29 4.58 -0.14
N LEU A 236 6.80 4.36 1.06
CA LEU A 236 6.74 3.06 1.72
C LEU A 236 6.09 3.26 3.08
N LYS A 237 5.28 2.29 3.49
CA LYS A 237 4.60 2.29 4.77
C LYS A 237 5.12 1.14 5.64
N SER A 238 5.28 1.40 6.92
CA SER A 238 5.30 0.39 7.97
C SER A 238 4.08 0.51 8.87
N TYR A 239 3.92 -0.40 9.84
CA TYR A 239 2.85 -0.29 10.83
C TYR A 239 2.91 1.00 11.66
N ASP A 240 4.07 1.66 11.78
CA ASP A 240 4.26 2.86 12.60
C ASP A 240 4.61 4.14 11.83
N LYS A 241 5.02 4.05 10.56
CA LYS A 241 5.61 5.18 9.82
C LYS A 241 5.27 5.17 8.34
N VAL A 242 5.34 6.36 7.75
CA VAL A 242 5.35 6.57 6.30
C VAL A 242 6.69 7.18 5.90
N TYR A 243 7.39 6.49 5.02
CA TYR A 243 8.67 6.88 4.43
C TYR A 243 8.44 7.45 3.04
N TYR A 244 9.10 8.58 2.74
CA TYR A 244 8.92 9.31 1.51
C TYR A 244 10.24 9.63 0.83
N TRP A 245 10.23 9.52 -0.50
CA TRP A 245 11.30 9.99 -1.36
C TRP A 245 10.73 10.78 -2.53
N ARG A 246 11.52 11.72 -3.04
CA ARG A 246 11.31 12.38 -4.33
C ARG A 246 12.42 11.96 -5.28
N ARG A 247 12.08 11.43 -6.45
CA ARG A 247 13.01 10.99 -7.51
C ARG A 247 13.87 12.18 -7.96
N GLN A 248 15.18 11.97 -8.12
CA GLN A 248 16.13 12.95 -8.64
C GLN A 248 16.69 12.48 -9.99
N ASN A 249 16.93 13.42 -10.92
CA ASN A 249 17.76 13.19 -12.12
C ASN A 249 17.47 11.91 -12.93
N ASN A 250 16.20 11.58 -13.18
CA ASN A 250 15.77 10.34 -13.88
C ASN A 250 16.40 9.05 -13.31
N GLU A 251 16.79 9.04 -12.03
CA GLU A 251 17.30 7.85 -11.37
C GLU A 251 16.18 6.79 -11.27
N PRO A 252 16.53 5.50 -11.32
CA PRO A 252 15.54 4.46 -11.12
C PRO A 252 15.03 4.45 -9.68
N ILE A 253 13.81 3.95 -9.47
CA ILE A 253 13.16 4.01 -8.15
C ILE A 253 13.96 3.29 -7.05
N TRP A 254 14.66 2.19 -7.35
CA TRP A 254 15.48 1.52 -6.34
C TRP A 254 16.69 2.36 -5.89
N GLU A 255 17.23 3.22 -6.75
CA GLU A 255 18.27 4.20 -6.38
C GLU A 255 17.67 5.36 -5.59
N THR A 256 16.49 5.84 -6.00
CA THR A 256 15.71 6.84 -5.25
C THR A 256 15.53 6.40 -3.79
N MET A 257 15.08 5.16 -3.57
CA MET A 257 14.83 4.60 -2.23
C MET A 257 16.11 4.30 -1.44
N SER A 258 17.27 4.18 -2.10
CA SER A 258 18.55 3.97 -1.42
C SER A 258 19.05 5.22 -0.69
N ARG A 259 18.52 6.40 -1.07
CA ARG A 259 18.82 7.67 -0.40
C ARG A 259 18.06 7.78 0.91
N LYS A 260 18.48 8.77 1.73
CA LYS A 260 17.79 9.08 2.98
C LYS A 260 16.35 9.53 2.70
N TYR A 261 15.39 8.83 3.31
CA TYR A 261 13.97 9.19 3.27
C TYR A 261 13.64 10.40 4.14
N ARG A 262 12.46 10.97 3.88
CA ARG A 262 11.73 11.85 4.80
C ARG A 262 10.61 11.05 5.46
N GLU A 263 10.38 11.22 6.75
CA GLU A 263 9.17 10.69 7.39
C GLU A 263 8.00 11.66 7.19
N LEU A 264 6.84 11.14 6.80
CA LEU A 264 5.60 11.91 6.65
C LEU A 264 4.63 11.64 7.80
N PRO A 265 3.63 12.53 8.02
CA PRO A 265 2.61 12.31 9.04
C PRO A 265 1.86 10.99 8.81
N TYR A 266 1.60 10.27 9.90
CA TYR A 266 0.86 9.02 9.85
C TYR A 266 0.11 8.81 11.16
N LYS A 267 -1.19 8.53 11.07
CA LYS A 267 -1.98 8.05 12.20
C LYS A 267 -1.81 6.55 12.28
N GLY A 268 -1.26 6.06 13.39
CA GLY A 268 -1.21 4.62 13.63
C GLY A 268 -2.61 4.00 13.55
N GLU A 269 -2.74 2.98 12.72
CA GLU A 269 -3.96 2.22 12.48
C GLU A 269 -3.83 0.80 13.05
N LYS A 270 -4.96 0.15 13.35
CA LYS A 270 -4.96 -1.26 13.70
C LYS A 270 -4.72 -2.03 12.40
N GLN A 271 -3.58 -2.71 12.26
CA GLN A 271 -3.22 -3.39 11.01
C GLN A 271 -3.33 -2.46 9.80
N GLY A 272 -2.70 -1.28 9.92
CA GLY A 272 -2.62 -0.35 8.80
C GLY A 272 -1.69 -0.93 7.76
N GLU A 273 -2.23 -1.31 6.62
CA GLU A 273 -1.45 -1.92 5.55
C GLU A 273 -1.57 -1.11 4.27
N ALA A 274 -2.70 -0.46 3.99
CA ALA A 274 -2.88 0.30 2.75
C ALA A 274 -2.27 1.72 2.75
N ILE A 275 -1.54 2.08 1.69
CA ILE A 275 -1.17 3.47 1.36
C ILE A 275 -1.23 3.72 -0.15
N GLY A 276 -1.72 4.88 -0.57
CA GLY A 276 -1.70 5.27 -1.99
C GLY A 276 -1.83 6.77 -2.19
N PHE A 277 -1.12 7.32 -3.17
CA PHE A 277 -1.19 8.71 -3.57
C PHE A 277 -2.57 9.07 -4.14
N THR A 278 -2.93 10.34 -4.03
CA THR A 278 -4.02 10.91 -4.83
C THR A 278 -3.64 10.92 -6.32
N PRO A 279 -4.61 10.93 -7.25
CA PRO A 279 -4.35 10.96 -8.69
C PRO A 279 -3.45 12.12 -9.16
N ASP A 280 -3.45 13.23 -8.42
CA ASP A 280 -2.63 14.42 -8.70
C ASP A 280 -1.32 14.46 -7.90
N GLY A 281 -1.03 13.45 -7.07
CA GLY A 281 0.18 13.34 -6.26
C GLY A 281 0.30 14.36 -5.12
N LYS A 282 -0.74 15.18 -4.87
CA LYS A 282 -0.70 16.23 -3.84
C LYS A 282 -1.06 15.74 -2.44
N GLY A 283 -1.54 14.50 -2.32
CA GLY A 283 -1.78 13.85 -1.05
C GLY A 283 -1.64 12.34 -1.17
N TYR A 284 -1.93 11.67 -0.07
CA TYR A 284 -2.03 10.22 0.01
C TYR A 284 -3.12 9.82 0.99
N TYR A 285 -3.65 8.63 0.79
CA TYR A 285 -4.62 7.97 1.64
C TYR A 285 -3.99 6.81 2.39
N THR A 286 -4.46 6.56 3.61
CA THR A 286 -4.26 5.30 4.31
C THR A 286 -5.61 4.73 4.76
N THR A 287 -5.66 3.42 4.86
CA THR A 287 -6.76 2.68 5.48
C THR A 287 -6.19 1.40 6.09
N SER A 288 -7.01 0.66 6.81
CA SER A 288 -6.58 -0.55 7.51
C SER A 288 -7.58 -1.69 7.36
N GLU A 289 -7.20 -2.86 7.88
CA GLU A 289 -8.15 -3.92 8.17
C GLU A 289 -9.24 -3.45 9.14
N GLY A 290 -10.35 -4.16 9.11
CA GLY A 290 -11.52 -3.97 9.97
C GLY A 290 -12.76 -3.54 9.20
N VAL A 291 -13.91 -4.08 9.64
CA VAL A 291 -15.21 -3.67 9.12
C VAL A 291 -15.40 -2.16 9.33
N PHE A 292 -15.70 -1.45 8.24
CA PHE A 292 -15.87 0.00 8.21
C PHE A 292 -14.63 0.80 8.65
N ALA A 293 -13.43 0.31 8.31
CA ALA A 293 -12.19 1.00 8.62
C ALA A 293 -12.18 2.45 8.11
N PRO A 294 -11.61 3.39 8.89
CA PRO A 294 -11.48 4.78 8.50
C PRO A 294 -10.49 4.96 7.36
N ILE A 295 -10.77 5.92 6.49
CA ILE A 295 -9.85 6.39 5.46
C ILE A 295 -9.31 7.74 5.89
N TYR A 296 -7.99 7.85 5.99
CA TYR A 296 -7.31 9.09 6.37
C TYR A 296 -6.67 9.73 5.16
N TYR A 297 -6.81 11.05 5.03
CA TYR A 297 -6.10 11.86 4.05
C TYR A 297 -4.94 12.62 4.68
N TYR A 298 -3.89 12.75 3.89
CA TYR A 298 -2.69 13.48 4.24
C TYR A 298 -2.24 14.30 3.03
N LYS A 299 -1.80 15.54 3.27
CA LYS A 299 -1.15 16.35 2.22
C LYS A 299 0.29 15.86 2.01
N SER A 300 0.68 15.63 0.76
CA SER A 300 2.06 15.32 0.38
C SER A 300 2.93 16.58 0.44
N PRO A 301 4.24 16.46 0.65
CA PRO A 301 5.16 17.58 0.50
C PRO A 301 5.10 18.20 -0.91
N GLU A 302 5.31 19.52 -0.99
CA GLU A 302 5.47 20.26 -2.25
C GLU A 302 6.83 20.00 -2.93
#